data_AF-A0ABD5RLI2-F1
#
_entry.id   AF-A0ABD5RLI2-F1
#
_cell.length_a   1.000
_cell.length_b   1.000
_cell.length_c   1.000
_cell.angle_alpha   90.00
_cell.angle_beta   90.00
_cell.angle_gamma   90.00
#
_symmetry.space_group_name_H-M   'P 1'
#
loop_
_entity.id
_entity.type
_entity.pdbx_description
1 polymer ?
#
loop_
_entity_poly.entity_id
_entity_poly.type
_entity_poly.pdbx_seq_one_letter_code
_entity_poly.pdbx_strand_id
1 'polypeptide(L)'
;MRRPPSTAVLACCCLLVLATVPFPVSAHSNHLTATSQVSAEGSVVVESVFASQPAHLVVHADDGGELGEALGSTRLAARGMQRNVEVAVDDDAWRDWGENRTVWVALHATDGDGKYDADDPVFTLFDEPVAERIAVGKGEAALVTGRGYLGQSTASSALSVGRATLPEDGLLVVRDDETDAVVGTRALPAGTHEDVTVDLNASYVASQSGSFTVRTQLYRDDGDGTLGDADRPILAGEVPVQTVLPVTVAESGANGTDSGANTPTPPSINTPDETAAGGDSSPTAGESSPTAGTPSAAAQNGSTDSGGVGPGFGVVAALTALVALVPLVWFGSRNRR
;
A
#
# COMPACT_ATOMS: atom_id res chain seq x y z
N MET A 1 -59.49 -21.02 48.39
CA MET A 1 -59.84 -22.26 47.66
C MET A 1 -59.59 -22.04 46.17
N ARG A 2 -58.83 -22.96 45.55
CA ARG A 2 -58.63 -23.21 44.11
C ARG A 2 -58.01 -22.09 43.24
N ARG A 3 -56.69 -22.19 43.02
CA ARG A 3 -56.10 -22.07 41.66
C ARG A 3 -56.28 -23.42 40.95
N PRO A 4 -56.42 -23.52 39.61
CA PRO A 4 -55.27 -23.49 38.67
C PRO A 4 -55.66 -22.98 37.24
N PRO A 5 -54.90 -23.22 36.15
CA PRO A 5 -53.56 -22.68 35.84
C PRO A 5 -53.40 -22.14 34.38
N SER A 6 -52.29 -21.40 34.17
CA SER A 6 -51.34 -21.41 33.04
C SER A 6 -51.80 -21.54 31.57
N THR A 7 -51.30 -20.64 30.70
CA THR A 7 -50.75 -20.82 29.31
C THR A 7 -50.91 -19.48 28.55
N ALA A 8 -50.03 -18.99 27.67
CA ALA A 8 -48.84 -19.51 27.04
C ALA A 8 -47.88 -18.34 26.71
N VAL A 9 -46.59 -18.55 26.96
CA VAL A 9 -45.50 -17.78 26.36
C VAL A 9 -45.32 -18.35 24.95
N LEU A 10 -45.63 -17.58 23.92
CA LEU A 10 -45.32 -17.96 22.54
C LEU A 10 -43.97 -17.32 22.17
N ALA A 11 -42.94 -18.16 22.17
CA ALA A 11 -41.61 -17.85 21.68
C ALA A 11 -41.66 -17.70 20.15
N CYS A 12 -41.38 -16.49 19.66
CA CYS A 12 -41.18 -16.23 18.24
C CYS A 12 -39.66 -16.20 17.98
N CYS A 13 -39.03 -17.37 17.91
CA CYS A 13 -37.64 -17.51 17.44
C CYS A 13 -37.65 -17.47 15.91
N CYS A 14 -37.62 -16.28 15.32
CA CYS A 14 -37.21 -16.12 13.93
C CYS A 14 -35.70 -16.30 13.84
N LEU A 15 -35.29 -17.48 13.38
CA LEU A 15 -33.93 -17.81 12.94
C LEU A 15 -33.54 -16.88 11.78
N LEU A 16 -32.82 -15.79 12.09
CA LEU A 16 -32.06 -15.01 11.12
C LEU A 16 -30.69 -15.69 10.97
N VAL A 17 -30.61 -16.70 10.12
CA VAL A 17 -29.34 -17.24 9.65
C VAL A 17 -28.77 -16.21 8.67
N LEU A 18 -27.98 -15.26 9.16
CA LEU A 18 -27.12 -14.46 8.28
C LEU A 18 -26.15 -15.43 7.61
N ALA A 19 -26.41 -15.73 6.33
CA ALA A 19 -25.41 -16.35 5.48
C ALA A 19 -24.27 -15.34 5.27
N THR A 20 -23.29 -15.35 6.17
CA THR A 20 -22.01 -14.69 5.96
C THR A 20 -21.30 -15.47 4.87
N VAL A 21 -21.48 -15.05 3.61
CA VAL A 21 -20.62 -15.52 2.52
C VAL A 21 -19.26 -14.87 2.79
N PRO A 22 -18.19 -15.62 3.09
CA PRO A 22 -16.87 -15.04 3.16
C PRO A 22 -16.48 -14.64 1.72
N PHE A 23 -16.72 -13.38 1.36
CA PHE A 23 -16.05 -12.84 0.19
C PHE A 23 -14.57 -12.75 0.53
N PRO A 24 -13.67 -13.33 -0.28
CA PRO A 24 -12.26 -13.03 -0.13
C PRO A 24 -12.10 -11.53 -0.46
N VAL A 25 -11.93 -10.70 0.56
CA VAL A 25 -11.43 -9.35 0.39
C VAL A 25 -9.97 -9.50 -0.02
N SER A 26 -9.71 -9.53 -1.33
CA SER A 26 -8.36 -9.33 -1.81
C SER A 26 -8.03 -7.87 -1.55
N ALA A 27 -7.37 -7.59 -0.44
CA ALA A 27 -7.08 -6.26 0.06
C ALA A 27 -5.92 -5.57 -0.69
N HIS A 28 -5.89 -5.68 -2.02
CA HIS A 28 -4.93 -4.95 -2.85
C HIS A 28 -5.68 -3.86 -3.61
N SER A 29 -5.78 -2.67 -3.00
CA SER A 29 -6.27 -1.49 -3.70
C SER A 29 -5.26 -1.05 -4.77
N ASN A 30 -5.77 -0.43 -5.82
CA ASN A 30 -4.91 0.25 -6.79
C ASN A 30 -4.07 1.29 -6.05
N HIS A 31 -2.76 1.29 -6.29
CA HIS A 31 -1.84 2.27 -5.73
C HIS A 31 -0.65 2.42 -6.67
N LEU A 32 0.00 3.57 -6.59
CA LEU A 32 1.29 3.79 -7.21
C LEU A 32 2.18 4.59 -6.26
N THR A 33 3.47 4.49 -6.48
CA THR A 33 4.45 5.39 -5.88
C THR A 33 5.40 5.85 -6.98
N ALA A 34 5.67 7.15 -7.01
CA ALA A 34 6.66 7.74 -7.87
C ALA A 34 7.50 8.73 -7.06
N THR A 35 8.73 8.95 -7.48
CA THR A 35 9.66 9.83 -6.78
C THR A 35 10.23 10.86 -7.72
N SER A 36 10.69 11.97 -7.14
CA SER A 36 11.34 13.03 -7.92
C SER A 36 12.66 12.52 -8.47
N GLN A 37 12.95 12.87 -9.72
CA GLN A 37 14.04 12.25 -10.49
C GLN A 37 14.59 13.22 -11.53
N VAL A 38 15.78 12.92 -12.05
CA VAL A 38 16.36 13.61 -13.20
C VAL A 38 16.37 12.65 -14.38
N SER A 39 15.91 13.12 -15.53
CA SER A 39 15.83 12.35 -16.76
C SER A 39 16.61 13.04 -17.88
N ALA A 40 17.34 12.25 -18.65
CA ALA A 40 18.08 12.74 -19.82
C ALA A 40 17.19 12.79 -21.08
N GLU A 41 16.25 11.86 -21.17
CA GLU A 41 15.51 11.55 -22.40
C GLU A 41 13.99 11.66 -22.24
N GLY A 42 13.50 12.18 -21.11
CA GLY A 42 12.07 12.38 -20.90
C GLY A 42 11.33 11.11 -20.49
N SER A 43 12.03 10.09 -19.99
CA SER A 43 11.39 8.96 -19.32
C SER A 43 11.14 9.30 -17.86
N VAL A 44 9.89 9.12 -17.41
CA VAL A 44 9.48 9.18 -16.00
C VAL A 44 9.34 7.76 -15.47
N VAL A 45 10.08 7.43 -14.41
CA VAL A 45 10.04 6.11 -13.81
C VAL A 45 9.14 6.10 -12.58
N VAL A 46 8.14 5.23 -12.61
CA VAL A 46 7.25 4.95 -11.49
C VAL A 46 7.83 3.79 -10.70
N GLU A 47 8.14 4.05 -9.44
CA GLU A 47 8.81 3.10 -8.55
C GLU A 47 7.98 1.82 -8.40
N SER A 48 6.71 1.95 -8.06
CA SER A 48 5.81 0.82 -7.93
C SER A 48 4.40 1.17 -8.36
N VAL A 49 3.72 0.22 -8.99
CA VAL A 49 2.31 0.35 -9.31
C VAL A 49 1.64 -0.99 -9.12
N PHE A 50 0.53 -1.00 -8.39
CA PHE A 50 -0.38 -2.11 -8.34
C PHE A 50 -1.67 -1.72 -9.06
N ALA A 51 -2.00 -2.46 -10.12
CA ALA A 51 -3.26 -2.32 -10.81
C ALA A 51 -4.07 -3.63 -10.68
N SER A 52 -5.29 -3.56 -10.17
CA SER A 52 -6.19 -4.70 -10.02
C SER A 52 -6.76 -5.19 -11.37
N GLN A 53 -6.67 -4.34 -12.40
CA GLN A 53 -7.11 -4.58 -13.77
C GLN A 53 -6.14 -3.89 -14.76
N PRO A 54 -6.21 -4.19 -16.06
CA PRO A 54 -5.47 -3.42 -17.05
C PRO A 54 -5.74 -1.92 -16.91
N ALA A 55 -4.72 -1.10 -17.11
CA ALA A 55 -4.74 0.32 -16.81
C ALA A 55 -3.81 1.11 -17.72
N HIS A 56 -3.93 2.43 -17.72
CA HIS A 56 -2.94 3.36 -18.25
C HIS A 56 -2.24 4.06 -17.10
N LEU A 57 -0.92 4.17 -17.19
CA LEU A 57 -0.12 5.01 -16.31
C LEU A 57 0.27 6.24 -17.12
N VAL A 58 -0.16 7.41 -16.65
CA VAL A 58 -0.14 8.65 -17.43
C VAL A 58 0.64 9.71 -16.65
N VAL A 59 1.54 10.40 -17.35
CA VAL A 59 2.20 11.60 -16.82
C VAL A 59 1.38 12.79 -17.25
N HIS A 60 0.90 13.60 -16.31
CA HIS A 60 0.16 14.83 -16.55
C HIS A 60 0.98 16.06 -16.18
N ALA A 61 0.78 17.15 -16.90
CA ALA A 61 1.21 18.46 -16.45
C ALA A 61 0.58 18.80 -15.10
N ASP A 62 1.30 19.53 -14.26
CA ASP A 62 0.69 20.16 -13.08
C ASP A 62 -0.07 21.42 -13.51
N ASP A 63 -1.38 21.44 -13.29
CA ASP A 63 -2.23 22.61 -13.51
C ASP A 63 -2.68 23.18 -12.16
N GLY A 64 -1.78 23.90 -11.50
CA GLY A 64 -2.07 24.53 -10.21
C GLY A 64 -2.33 23.54 -9.06
N GLY A 65 -1.73 22.35 -9.11
CA GLY A 65 -1.96 21.28 -8.14
C GLY A 65 -3.06 20.29 -8.55
N GLU A 66 -3.61 20.41 -9.75
CA GLU A 66 -4.56 19.45 -10.33
C GLU A 66 -3.94 18.72 -11.53
N LEU A 67 -4.57 17.62 -11.97
CA LEU A 67 -4.19 16.88 -13.17
C LEU A 67 -4.47 17.74 -14.41
N GLY A 68 -3.41 18.16 -15.10
CA GLY A 68 -3.47 18.92 -16.34
C GLY A 68 -3.49 18.03 -17.59
N GLU A 69 -2.99 18.57 -18.71
CA GLU A 69 -2.86 17.81 -19.96
C GLU A 69 -1.97 16.57 -19.80
N ALA A 70 -2.30 15.49 -20.50
CA ALA A 70 -1.45 14.31 -20.57
C ALA A 70 -0.20 14.62 -21.41
N LEU A 71 0.97 14.31 -20.86
CA LEU A 71 2.29 14.52 -21.45
C LEU A 71 2.92 13.21 -21.95
N GLY A 72 2.30 12.07 -21.68
CA GLY A 72 2.79 10.75 -22.04
C GLY A 72 2.02 9.66 -21.30
N SER A 73 1.94 8.46 -21.87
CA SER A 73 1.28 7.33 -21.23
C SER A 73 1.93 6.00 -21.59
N THR A 74 1.77 5.02 -20.70
CA THR A 74 2.11 3.62 -20.98
C THR A 74 0.98 2.71 -20.52
N ARG A 75 0.82 1.58 -21.20
CA ARG A 75 -0.23 0.61 -20.89
C ARG A 75 0.28 -0.45 -19.93
N LEU A 76 -0.46 -0.66 -18.85
CA LEU A 76 -0.28 -1.78 -17.93
C LEU A 76 -1.19 -2.94 -18.37
N ALA A 77 -0.64 -3.84 -19.19
CA ALA A 77 -1.43 -4.94 -19.76
C ALA A 77 -1.80 -6.03 -18.73
N ALA A 78 -0.99 -6.18 -17.68
CA ALA A 78 -1.18 -7.20 -16.65
C ALA A 78 -1.61 -6.60 -15.32
N ARG A 79 -2.55 -7.27 -14.66
CA ARG A 79 -2.88 -7.00 -13.26
C ARG A 79 -1.73 -7.38 -12.33
N GLY A 80 -1.67 -6.73 -11.18
CA GLY A 80 -0.72 -6.99 -10.11
C GLY A 80 0.32 -5.89 -9.95
N MET A 81 1.35 -6.20 -9.17
CA MET A 81 2.46 -5.31 -8.86
C MET A 81 3.47 -5.27 -10.02
N GLN A 82 3.82 -4.07 -10.45
CA GLN A 82 4.92 -3.78 -11.37
C GLN A 82 5.85 -2.76 -10.73
N ARG A 83 7.13 -2.78 -11.10
CA ARG A 83 8.16 -1.89 -10.54
C ARG A 83 8.97 -1.26 -11.65
N ASN A 84 9.49 -0.07 -11.36
CA ASN A 84 10.33 0.70 -12.27
C ASN A 84 9.66 0.82 -13.66
N VAL A 85 8.35 1.10 -13.68
CA VAL A 85 7.60 1.23 -14.93
C VAL A 85 7.93 2.59 -15.54
N GLU A 86 8.37 2.56 -16.79
CA GLU A 86 8.77 3.77 -17.51
C GLU A 86 7.61 4.32 -18.34
N VAL A 87 7.39 5.62 -18.22
CA VAL A 87 6.45 6.40 -19.03
C VAL A 87 7.26 7.39 -19.84
N ALA A 88 7.30 7.22 -21.15
CA ALA A 88 7.92 8.19 -22.04
C ALA A 88 7.02 9.44 -22.12
N VAL A 89 7.61 10.61 -21.86
CA VAL A 89 7.02 11.91 -22.17
C VAL A 89 7.13 12.15 -23.67
N ASP A 90 6.09 12.70 -24.26
CA ASP A 90 6.04 13.06 -25.68
C ASP A 90 7.20 13.99 -26.05
N ASP A 91 7.83 13.74 -27.20
CA ASP A 91 9.06 14.43 -27.63
C ASP A 91 8.92 15.96 -27.64
N ASP A 92 7.78 16.48 -28.10
CA ASP A 92 7.52 17.91 -28.12
C ASP A 92 7.38 18.50 -26.70
N ALA A 93 6.66 17.80 -25.82
CA ALA A 93 6.54 18.20 -24.42
C ALA A 93 7.91 18.17 -23.72
N TRP A 94 8.73 17.14 -23.96
CA TRP A 94 10.07 17.04 -23.41
C TRP A 94 11.03 18.10 -23.97
N ARG A 95 10.90 18.44 -25.26
CA ARG A 95 11.66 19.53 -25.89
C ARG A 95 11.36 20.86 -25.21
N ASP A 96 10.12 21.11 -24.84
CA ASP A 96 9.63 22.34 -24.20
C ASP A 96 9.61 22.28 -22.65
N TRP A 97 10.22 21.26 -22.04
CA TRP A 97 10.14 20.98 -20.60
C TRP A 97 10.69 22.10 -19.70
N GLY A 98 11.78 22.75 -20.13
CA GLY A 98 12.62 23.59 -19.28
C GLY A 98 13.69 22.77 -18.53
N GLU A 99 14.28 23.37 -17.49
CA GLU A 99 15.28 22.70 -16.63
C GLU A 99 14.63 21.73 -15.64
N ASN A 100 13.43 22.04 -15.16
CA ASN A 100 12.66 21.21 -14.25
C ASN A 100 11.16 21.51 -14.41
N ARG A 101 10.32 20.53 -14.06
CA ARG A 101 8.87 20.66 -14.05
C ARG A 101 8.27 19.76 -12.98
N THR A 102 7.20 20.23 -12.35
CA THR A 102 6.35 19.37 -11.53
C THR A 102 5.28 18.72 -12.40
N VAL A 103 5.09 17.42 -12.21
CA VAL A 103 4.09 16.62 -12.94
C VAL A 103 3.33 15.74 -11.98
N TRP A 104 2.16 15.29 -12.43
CA TRP A 104 1.43 14.22 -11.79
C TRP A 104 1.67 12.92 -12.55
N VAL A 105 1.73 11.81 -11.83
CA VAL A 105 1.65 10.48 -12.41
C VAL A 105 0.39 9.82 -11.89
N ALA A 106 -0.54 9.48 -12.78
CA ALA A 106 -1.87 9.00 -12.43
C ALA A 106 -2.17 7.64 -13.06
N LEU A 107 -2.94 6.81 -12.34
CA LEU A 107 -3.43 5.54 -12.85
C LEU A 107 -4.85 5.69 -13.38
N HIS A 108 -5.03 5.48 -14.68
CA HIS A 108 -6.32 5.52 -15.37
C HIS A 108 -6.83 4.11 -15.67
N ALA A 109 -8.16 3.96 -15.66
CA ALA A 109 -8.79 2.80 -16.26
C ALA A 109 -8.52 2.76 -17.77
N THR A 110 -8.88 1.66 -18.42
CA THR A 110 -8.82 1.52 -19.89
C THR A 110 -10.17 1.05 -20.39
N ASP A 111 -10.62 1.58 -21.53
CA ASP A 111 -11.78 1.09 -22.25
C ASP A 111 -11.51 -0.23 -23.02
N GLY A 112 -10.24 -0.64 -23.10
CA GLY A 112 -9.78 -1.87 -23.73
C GLY A 112 -9.28 -1.71 -25.17
N ASP A 113 -9.33 -0.53 -25.77
CA ASP A 113 -8.85 -0.28 -27.14
C ASP A 113 -7.30 -0.27 -27.24
N GLY A 114 -6.64 -0.19 -26.08
CA GLY A 114 -5.19 -0.26 -25.91
C GLY A 114 -4.47 1.09 -25.97
N LYS A 115 -5.19 2.20 -26.06
CA LYS A 115 -4.70 3.57 -26.03
C LYS A 115 -5.31 4.28 -24.83
N TYR A 116 -4.59 5.30 -24.38
CA TYR A 116 -5.13 6.23 -23.39
C TYR A 116 -5.99 7.28 -24.10
N ASP A 117 -7.16 7.56 -23.55
CA ASP A 117 -8.01 8.69 -23.89
C ASP A 117 -8.19 9.63 -22.68
N ALA A 118 -8.35 10.93 -22.92
CA ALA A 118 -8.57 11.91 -21.84
C ALA A 118 -9.88 11.64 -21.06
N ASP A 119 -10.86 10.97 -21.67
CA ASP A 119 -12.10 10.55 -21.03
C ASP A 119 -11.94 9.26 -20.19
N ASP A 120 -10.79 8.57 -20.26
CA ASP A 120 -10.51 7.41 -19.41
C ASP A 120 -10.50 7.86 -17.94
N PRO A 121 -11.34 7.28 -17.06
CA PRO A 121 -11.43 7.74 -15.69
C PRO A 121 -10.17 7.39 -14.89
N VAL A 122 -9.70 8.33 -14.08
CA VAL A 122 -8.67 8.05 -13.07
C VAL A 122 -9.22 7.09 -12.02
N PHE A 123 -8.42 6.13 -11.57
CA PHE A 123 -8.77 5.33 -10.42
C PHE A 123 -8.81 6.20 -9.17
N THR A 124 -9.78 5.93 -8.29
CA THR A 124 -9.86 6.60 -6.99
C THR A 124 -9.79 5.61 -5.83
N LEU A 125 -9.24 6.07 -4.72
CA LEU A 125 -9.23 5.37 -3.44
C LEU A 125 -9.69 6.36 -2.36
N PHE A 126 -10.83 6.07 -1.72
CA PHE A 126 -11.49 7.00 -0.80
C PHE A 126 -11.79 8.37 -1.44
N ASP A 127 -12.30 8.34 -2.68
CA ASP A 127 -12.62 9.52 -3.51
C ASP A 127 -11.42 10.40 -3.92
N GLU A 128 -10.19 10.00 -3.58
CA GLU A 128 -8.96 10.66 -4.02
C GLU A 128 -8.37 9.94 -5.23
N PRO A 129 -7.81 10.65 -6.24
CA PRO A 129 -7.17 10.01 -7.38
C PRO A 129 -5.94 9.20 -6.93
N VAL A 130 -5.76 8.04 -7.56
CA VAL A 130 -4.53 7.25 -7.46
C VAL A 130 -3.47 7.93 -8.33
N ALA A 131 -2.85 8.97 -7.76
CA ALA A 131 -1.85 9.78 -8.42
C ALA A 131 -0.78 10.29 -7.45
N GLU A 132 0.41 10.55 -7.97
CA GLU A 132 1.55 11.09 -7.21
C GLU A 132 2.10 12.33 -7.91
N ARG A 133 2.40 13.38 -7.15
CA ARG A 133 3.00 14.61 -7.67
C ARG A 133 4.51 14.62 -7.44
N ILE A 134 5.29 14.73 -8.51
CA ILE A 134 6.75 14.64 -8.46
C ILE A 134 7.43 15.76 -9.25
N ALA A 135 8.67 16.10 -8.88
CA ALA A 135 9.53 16.95 -9.69
C ALA A 135 10.38 16.10 -10.64
N VAL A 136 10.43 16.51 -11.91
CA VAL A 136 11.28 15.89 -12.93
C VAL A 136 12.23 16.95 -13.49
N GLY A 137 13.51 16.79 -13.18
CA GLY A 137 14.59 17.61 -13.73
C GLY A 137 15.04 17.09 -15.08
N LYS A 138 15.49 17.99 -15.96
CA LYS A 138 16.16 17.68 -17.21
C LYS A 138 17.66 17.71 -17.00
N GLY A 139 18.35 16.61 -17.27
CA GLY A 139 19.78 16.48 -17.04
C GLY A 139 20.26 15.03 -17.13
N GLU A 140 21.49 14.77 -16.73
CA GLU A 140 21.98 13.39 -16.66
C GLU A 140 21.18 12.58 -15.63
N ALA A 141 20.85 11.34 -15.98
CA ALA A 141 19.84 10.57 -15.27
C ALA A 141 20.22 10.32 -13.79
N ALA A 142 19.28 10.61 -12.90
CA ALA A 142 19.42 10.33 -11.48
C ALA A 142 18.07 9.87 -10.91
N LEU A 143 18.07 8.71 -10.25
CA LEU A 143 16.86 8.09 -9.73
C LEU A 143 17.22 7.15 -8.57
N VAL A 144 16.38 7.14 -7.54
CA VAL A 144 16.42 6.09 -6.51
C VAL A 144 15.01 5.56 -6.27
N THR A 145 14.87 4.23 -6.24
CA THR A 145 13.61 3.53 -5.98
C THR A 145 13.79 2.43 -4.94
N GLY A 146 12.75 2.16 -4.16
CA GLY A 146 12.65 1.01 -3.28
C GLY A 146 12.36 -0.30 -4.01
N ARG A 147 12.26 -1.39 -3.24
CA ARG A 147 11.88 -2.73 -3.77
C ARG A 147 10.36 -2.93 -3.85
N GLY A 148 9.58 -1.92 -3.48
CA GLY A 148 8.13 -1.91 -3.53
C GLY A 148 7.48 -1.48 -2.21
N TYR A 149 6.15 -1.37 -2.25
CA TYR A 149 5.32 -0.78 -1.20
C TYR A 149 5.26 -1.57 0.13
N LEU A 150 5.49 -2.88 0.11
CA LEU A 150 5.20 -3.76 1.27
C LEU A 150 6.18 -3.60 2.45
N GLY A 151 7.08 -2.62 2.40
CA GLY A 151 8.18 -2.47 3.34
C GLY A 151 9.13 -3.65 3.29
N GLN A 152 10.21 -3.54 4.06
CA GLN A 152 11.17 -4.62 4.19
C GLN A 152 11.37 -4.99 5.65
N SER A 153 11.42 -6.29 5.92
CA SER A 153 11.82 -6.77 7.23
C SER A 153 13.32 -6.97 7.24
N THR A 154 13.99 -6.46 8.27
CA THR A 154 15.41 -6.66 8.43
C THR A 154 15.72 -7.23 9.81
N ALA A 155 16.37 -8.40 9.83
CA ALA A 155 16.97 -8.99 11.02
C ALA A 155 18.43 -8.52 11.20
N SER A 156 19.07 -8.17 10.09
CA SER A 156 20.38 -7.53 10.03
C SER A 156 20.22 -6.00 10.04
N SER A 157 21.28 -5.26 10.28
CA SER A 157 21.28 -3.81 10.06
C SER A 157 21.45 -3.47 8.56
N ALA A 158 20.82 -4.21 7.64
CA ALA A 158 21.02 -4.06 6.20
C ALA A 158 19.72 -3.63 5.52
N LEU A 159 19.73 -2.45 4.90
CA LEU A 159 18.63 -1.91 4.10
C LEU A 159 18.81 -2.28 2.63
N SER A 160 17.78 -2.82 2.00
CA SER A 160 17.76 -3.11 0.57
C SER A 160 17.03 -2.01 -0.20
N VAL A 161 17.71 -1.41 -1.16
CA VAL A 161 17.21 -0.37 -2.07
C VAL A 161 17.07 -0.99 -3.46
N GLY A 162 15.96 -0.70 -4.14
CA GLY A 162 15.60 -1.34 -5.41
C GLY A 162 16.56 -0.95 -6.51
N ARG A 163 16.51 0.32 -6.94
CA ARG A 163 17.36 0.86 -7.98
C ARG A 163 18.02 2.16 -7.53
N ALA A 164 19.26 2.38 -7.92
CA ALA A 164 19.93 3.67 -7.82
C ALA A 164 20.65 3.97 -9.15
N THR A 165 20.36 5.11 -9.76
CA THR A 165 21.05 5.61 -10.96
C THR A 165 21.72 6.93 -10.62
N LEU A 166 23.01 7.03 -10.88
CA LEU A 166 23.80 8.24 -10.65
C LEU A 166 24.54 8.64 -11.94
N PRO A 167 24.62 9.95 -12.25
CA PRO A 167 25.33 10.42 -13.43
C PRO A 167 26.86 10.37 -13.27
N GLU A 168 27.33 10.48 -12.03
CA GLU A 168 28.72 10.44 -11.61
C GLU A 168 28.85 9.61 -10.33
N ASP A 169 30.08 9.39 -9.85
CA ASP A 169 30.29 8.72 -8.57
C ASP A 169 29.59 9.50 -7.45
N GLY A 170 28.95 8.78 -6.53
CA GLY A 170 28.07 9.40 -5.55
C GLY A 170 27.78 8.52 -4.35
N LEU A 171 26.92 9.04 -3.48
CA LEU A 171 26.54 8.41 -2.23
C LEU A 171 25.04 8.17 -2.21
N LEU A 172 24.66 6.97 -1.76
CA LEU A 172 23.33 6.64 -1.32
C LEU A 172 23.26 6.87 0.18
N VAL A 173 22.55 7.92 0.59
CA VAL A 173 22.45 8.35 2.00
C VAL A 173 21.08 7.95 2.55
N VAL A 174 21.08 7.19 3.64
CA VAL A 174 19.87 6.79 4.35
C VAL A 174 19.71 7.67 5.58
N ARG A 175 18.57 8.35 5.67
CA ARG A 175 18.18 9.19 6.79
C ARG A 175 16.95 8.64 7.48
N ASP A 176 16.91 8.74 8.79
CA ASP A 176 15.69 8.55 9.55
C ASP A 176 14.66 9.60 9.12
N ASP A 177 13.43 9.16 8.81
CA ASP A 177 12.42 10.06 8.24
C ASP A 177 11.94 11.11 9.26
N GLU A 178 11.92 10.78 10.54
CA GLU A 178 11.42 11.67 11.60
C GLU A 178 12.48 12.67 12.09
N THR A 179 13.71 12.21 12.29
CA THR A 179 14.79 12.99 12.91
C THR A 179 15.80 13.56 11.91
N ASP A 180 15.72 13.14 10.64
CA ASP A 180 16.67 13.47 9.56
C ASP A 180 18.13 13.03 9.82
N ALA A 181 18.35 12.25 10.88
CA ALA A 181 19.65 11.71 11.23
C ALA A 181 20.15 10.75 10.15
N VAL A 182 21.42 10.86 9.75
CA VAL A 182 22.05 9.88 8.84
C VAL A 182 22.25 8.58 9.59
N VAL A 183 21.62 7.53 9.09
CA VAL A 183 21.63 6.19 9.70
C VAL A 183 22.35 5.16 8.85
N GLY A 184 22.69 5.47 7.60
CA GLY A 184 23.49 4.62 6.73
C GLY A 184 23.99 5.40 5.52
N THR A 185 25.12 4.98 4.96
CA THR A 185 25.67 5.53 3.72
C THR A 185 26.29 4.42 2.89
N ARG A 186 26.26 4.56 1.56
CA ARG A 186 26.95 3.68 0.64
C ARG A 186 27.44 4.45 -0.56
N ALA A 187 28.75 4.41 -0.82
CA ALA A 187 29.32 4.91 -2.07
C ALA A 187 28.93 3.98 -3.24
N LEU A 188 28.60 4.60 -4.37
CA LEU A 188 28.25 3.96 -5.62
C LEU A 188 28.99 4.66 -6.76
N PRO A 189 29.65 3.91 -7.65
CA PRO A 189 30.14 4.47 -8.90
C PRO A 189 29.00 5.03 -9.77
N ALA A 190 29.32 5.87 -10.75
CA ALA A 190 28.39 6.29 -11.79
C ALA A 190 27.68 5.10 -12.47
N GLY A 191 26.43 5.30 -12.90
CA GLY A 191 25.61 4.32 -13.61
C GLY A 191 24.42 3.81 -12.80
N THR A 192 23.79 2.74 -13.30
CA THR A 192 22.60 2.11 -12.69
C THR A 192 22.99 0.88 -11.89
N HIS A 193 22.50 0.82 -10.66
CA HIS A 193 22.68 -0.26 -9.69
C HIS A 193 21.32 -0.79 -9.26
N GLU A 194 21.20 -2.11 -9.16
CA GLU A 194 19.99 -2.80 -8.71
C GLU A 194 20.28 -3.58 -7.42
N ASP A 195 19.25 -3.77 -6.60
CA ASP A 195 19.29 -4.49 -5.32
C ASP A 195 20.45 -4.03 -4.41
N VAL A 196 20.63 -2.71 -4.31
CA VAL A 196 21.71 -2.09 -3.51
C VAL A 196 21.45 -2.35 -2.02
N THR A 197 22.47 -2.79 -1.29
CA THR A 197 22.39 -3.01 0.16
C THR A 197 23.12 -1.91 0.92
N VAL A 198 22.48 -1.20 1.83
CA VAL A 198 23.12 -0.18 2.67
C VAL A 198 23.17 -0.67 4.11
N ASP A 199 24.35 -0.65 4.70
CA ASP A 199 24.49 -0.94 6.13
C ASP A 199 23.98 0.25 6.94
N LEU A 200 22.94 -0.02 7.73
CA LEU A 200 22.42 0.87 8.75
C LEU A 200 23.29 0.78 10.00
N ASN A 201 23.33 1.86 10.77
CA ASN A 201 23.98 1.91 12.06
C ASN A 201 23.29 0.91 13.00
N ALA A 202 24.05 -0.08 13.48
CA ALA A 202 23.52 -1.13 14.35
C ALA A 202 22.89 -0.59 15.64
N SER A 203 23.44 0.49 16.21
CA SER A 203 22.89 1.12 17.41
C SER A 203 21.57 1.83 17.14
N TYR A 204 21.39 2.40 15.94
CA TYR A 204 20.13 2.98 15.50
C TYR A 204 19.07 1.89 15.32
N VAL A 205 19.39 0.79 14.64
CA VAL A 205 18.45 -0.32 14.45
C VAL A 205 18.06 -0.95 15.79
N ALA A 206 19.02 -1.13 16.70
CA ALA A 206 18.77 -1.68 18.03
C ALA A 206 17.91 -0.77 18.93
N SER A 207 17.86 0.54 18.65
CA SER A 207 16.98 1.46 19.37
C SER A 207 15.56 1.53 18.81
N GLN A 208 15.32 1.00 17.61
CA GLN A 208 13.99 0.99 17.02
C GLN A 208 13.13 -0.11 17.66
N SER A 209 11.87 0.22 17.95
CA SER A 209 10.86 -0.75 18.39
C SER A 209 9.80 -0.93 17.31
N GLY A 210 9.82 -2.07 16.62
CA GLY A 210 8.83 -2.41 15.60
C GLY A 210 9.17 -1.85 14.21
N SER A 211 8.29 -1.02 13.66
CA SER A 211 8.46 -0.42 12.33
C SER A 211 8.93 1.02 12.41
N PHE A 212 9.77 1.41 11.47
CA PHE A 212 10.28 2.78 11.29
C PHE A 212 10.36 3.10 9.79
N THR A 213 10.51 4.38 9.46
CA THR A 213 10.59 4.84 8.07
C THR A 213 11.92 5.53 7.85
N VAL A 214 12.55 5.26 6.70
CA VAL A 214 13.77 5.94 6.28
C VAL A 214 13.58 6.59 4.91
N ARG A 215 14.26 7.71 4.69
CA ARG A 215 14.46 8.30 3.37
C ARG A 215 15.81 7.89 2.83
N THR A 216 15.84 7.44 1.59
CA THR A 216 17.07 7.15 0.87
C THR A 216 17.25 8.21 -0.22
N GLN A 217 18.35 8.95 -0.19
CA GLN A 217 18.60 10.11 -1.03
C GLN A 217 19.95 9.97 -1.74
N LEU A 218 20.03 10.46 -2.99
CA LEU A 218 21.28 10.49 -3.76
C LEU A 218 22.06 11.78 -3.50
N TYR A 219 23.38 11.64 -3.34
CA TYR A 219 24.34 12.73 -3.24
C TYR A 219 25.44 12.55 -4.29
N ARG A 220 26.00 13.66 -4.76
CA ARG A 220 27.28 13.69 -5.48
C ARG A 220 28.41 13.55 -4.47
N ASP A 221 29.36 12.69 -4.79
CA ASP A 221 30.58 12.50 -4.01
C ASP A 221 31.63 13.53 -4.43
N ASP A 222 32.35 14.09 -3.47
CA ASP A 222 33.47 15.01 -3.73
C ASP A 222 34.78 14.30 -4.13
N GLY A 223 34.74 12.96 -4.18
CA GLY A 223 35.84 12.07 -4.56
C GLY A 223 36.49 11.35 -3.38
N ASP A 224 36.02 11.56 -2.14
CA ASP A 224 36.56 10.88 -0.96
C ASP A 224 35.81 9.58 -0.59
N GLY A 225 34.63 9.35 -1.19
CA GLY A 225 33.81 8.15 -0.99
C GLY A 225 33.06 8.11 0.34
N THR A 226 32.99 9.22 1.07
CA THR A 226 32.37 9.33 2.39
C THR A 226 31.52 10.59 2.50
N LEU A 227 30.41 10.52 3.26
CA LEU A 227 29.54 11.68 3.41
C LEU A 227 30.19 12.77 4.28
N GLY A 228 30.38 13.95 3.70
CA GLY A 228 30.92 15.16 4.32
C GLY A 228 30.23 16.46 3.88
N ASP A 229 30.78 17.59 4.33
CA ASP A 229 30.20 18.93 4.10
C ASP A 229 30.34 19.41 2.64
N ALA A 230 31.16 18.75 1.83
CA ALA A 230 31.38 19.07 0.43
C ALA A 230 30.35 18.39 -0.49
N ASP A 231 29.77 17.26 -0.07
CA ASP A 231 28.79 16.54 -0.84
C ASP A 231 27.48 17.32 -0.98
N ARG A 232 26.82 17.13 -2.11
CA ARG A 232 25.57 17.83 -2.41
C ARG A 232 24.50 16.84 -2.81
N PRO A 233 23.27 16.98 -2.29
CA PRO A 233 22.17 16.16 -2.75
C PRO A 233 21.93 16.39 -4.23
N ILE A 234 21.60 15.31 -4.96
CA ILE A 234 21.12 15.42 -6.33
C ILE A 234 19.66 15.88 -6.27
N LEU A 235 19.33 16.93 -7.03
CA LEU A 235 18.02 17.57 -7.01
C LEU A 235 17.36 17.48 -8.39
N ALA A 236 16.04 17.27 -8.39
CA ALA A 236 15.14 17.54 -9.50
C ALA A 236 14.48 18.91 -9.24
N GLY A 237 15.06 19.99 -9.81
CA GLY A 237 14.73 21.35 -9.39
C GLY A 237 15.21 21.61 -7.96
N GLU A 238 14.29 21.90 -7.05
CA GLU A 238 14.59 22.08 -5.62
C GLU A 238 14.34 20.81 -4.78
N VAL A 239 13.78 19.76 -5.39
CA VAL A 239 13.37 18.55 -4.67
C VAL A 239 14.48 17.49 -4.75
N PRO A 240 14.94 16.93 -3.63
CA PRO A 240 15.88 15.83 -3.66
C PRO A 240 15.39 14.61 -4.44
N VAL A 241 16.32 13.97 -5.15
CA VAL A 241 16.11 12.63 -5.69
C VAL A 241 16.20 11.63 -4.54
N GLN A 242 15.04 11.20 -4.05
CA GLN A 242 14.91 10.35 -2.88
C GLN A 242 13.70 9.42 -2.96
N THR A 243 13.74 8.32 -2.21
CA THR A 243 12.60 7.42 -1.98
C THR A 243 12.39 7.18 -0.48
N VAL A 244 11.16 6.83 -0.09
CA VAL A 244 10.77 6.58 1.30
C VAL A 244 10.53 5.08 1.47
N LEU A 245 11.17 4.48 2.46
CA LEU A 245 11.14 3.05 2.69
C LEU A 245 10.64 2.74 4.10
N PRO A 246 9.47 2.10 4.25
CA PRO A 246 9.07 1.53 5.53
C PRO A 246 9.90 0.27 5.81
N VAL A 247 10.38 0.16 7.04
CA VAL A 247 11.23 -0.94 7.53
C VAL A 247 10.63 -1.51 8.81
N THR A 248 10.60 -2.83 8.93
CA THR A 248 10.19 -3.52 10.15
C THR A 248 11.37 -4.31 10.72
N VAL A 249 11.72 -4.10 11.98
CA VAL A 249 12.74 -4.90 12.66
C VAL A 249 12.18 -6.31 12.88
N ALA A 250 12.84 -7.32 12.31
CA ALA A 250 12.50 -8.70 12.60
C ALA A 250 12.91 -9.02 14.05
N GLU A 251 12.03 -9.62 14.84
CA GLU A 251 12.42 -10.11 16.16
C GLU A 251 13.53 -11.15 16.02
N SER A 252 14.63 -10.97 16.76
CA SER A 252 15.79 -11.87 16.78
C SER A 252 15.38 -13.28 17.22
N GLY A 253 15.03 -14.11 16.23
CA GLY A 253 14.55 -15.47 16.41
C GLY A 253 14.21 -16.18 15.09
N ALA A 254 13.97 -15.43 14.01
CA ALA A 254 13.78 -15.98 12.66
C ALA A 254 15.10 -15.99 11.89
N ASN A 255 15.92 -17.02 12.12
CA ASN A 255 17.06 -17.31 11.25
C ASN A 255 16.55 -17.97 9.96
N GLY A 256 16.06 -17.17 9.03
CA GLY A 256 15.54 -17.61 7.73
C GLY A 256 16.23 -16.87 6.60
N THR A 257 17.18 -17.53 5.93
CA THR A 257 17.63 -17.18 4.59
C THR A 257 16.50 -17.42 3.59
N ASP A 258 15.48 -16.56 3.60
CA ASP A 258 14.42 -16.57 2.59
C ASP A 258 14.39 -15.23 1.86
N SER A 259 14.98 -15.22 0.66
CA SER A 259 14.43 -14.44 -0.45
C SER A 259 13.06 -15.04 -0.77
N GLY A 260 12.03 -14.61 -0.04
CA GLY A 260 10.66 -15.06 -0.24
C GLY A 260 9.72 -14.10 0.46
N ALA A 261 8.69 -13.66 -0.25
CA ALA A 261 7.68 -12.75 0.25
C ALA A 261 7.19 -13.15 1.65
N ASN A 262 7.42 -12.29 2.65
CA ASN A 262 6.72 -12.37 3.92
C ASN A 262 5.25 -12.06 3.67
N THR A 263 4.45 -13.09 3.44
CA THR A 263 3.01 -13.01 3.69
C THR A 263 2.87 -12.96 5.21
N PRO A 264 2.30 -11.90 5.80
CA PRO A 264 2.06 -11.87 7.24
C PRO A 264 1.24 -13.10 7.62
N THR A 265 1.71 -13.87 8.60
CA THR A 265 0.91 -14.92 9.22
C THR A 265 -0.37 -14.24 9.74
N PRO A 266 -1.56 -14.58 9.23
CA PRO A 266 -2.79 -13.99 9.74
C PRO A 266 -2.92 -14.31 11.23
N PRO A 267 -3.50 -13.42 12.05
CA PRO A 267 -3.70 -13.69 13.47
C PRO A 267 -4.47 -15.00 13.62
N SER A 268 -3.94 -15.93 14.43
CA SER A 268 -4.61 -17.19 14.75
C SER A 268 -5.96 -16.90 15.40
N ILE A 269 -7.03 -16.99 14.62
CA ILE A 269 -8.39 -17.00 15.14
C ILE A 269 -8.58 -18.37 15.79
N ASN A 270 -8.62 -18.39 17.13
CA ASN A 270 -9.06 -19.55 17.89
C ASN A 270 -10.51 -19.88 17.50
N THR A 271 -10.68 -20.85 16.61
CA THR A 271 -11.97 -21.50 16.37
C THR A 271 -12.12 -22.54 17.48
N PRO A 272 -13.20 -22.55 18.28
CA PRO A 272 -13.42 -23.64 19.22
C PRO A 272 -13.64 -24.96 18.47
N ASP A 273 -12.96 -26.01 18.90
CA ASP A 273 -13.08 -27.37 18.38
C ASP A 273 -14.55 -27.84 18.39
N GLU A 274 -15.07 -28.22 17.23
CA GLU A 274 -16.30 -28.99 17.13
C GLU A 274 -16.05 -30.43 17.61
N THR A 275 -16.90 -30.86 18.54
CA THR A 275 -16.94 -32.20 19.11
C THR A 275 -17.26 -33.22 18.02
N ALA A 276 -16.34 -34.16 17.79
CA ALA A 276 -16.54 -35.31 16.91
C ALA A 276 -17.67 -36.22 17.41
N ALA A 277 -18.63 -36.50 16.53
CA ALA A 277 -19.56 -37.62 16.67
C ALA A 277 -19.49 -38.50 15.42
N GLY A 278 -18.85 -39.66 15.59
CA GLY A 278 -19.17 -40.98 15.01
C GLY A 278 -19.51 -41.09 13.52
N GLY A 279 -18.60 -41.72 12.76
CA GLY A 279 -18.92 -42.28 11.44
C GLY A 279 -19.77 -43.56 11.51
N ASP A 280 -20.34 -43.97 10.38
CA ASP A 280 -20.01 -45.24 9.71
C ASP A 280 -20.70 -45.32 8.32
N SER A 281 -20.04 -46.05 7.41
CA SER A 281 -20.56 -46.83 6.27
C SER A 281 -20.79 -46.17 4.89
N SER A 282 -19.86 -46.55 3.99
CA SER A 282 -19.98 -46.73 2.52
C SER A 282 -21.21 -47.59 2.13
N PRO A 283 -21.77 -47.55 0.89
CA PRO A 283 -21.07 -48.16 -0.27
C PRO A 283 -21.40 -47.63 -1.71
N THR A 284 -20.48 -47.97 -2.62
CA THR A 284 -20.65 -48.41 -4.03
C THR A 284 -20.95 -47.44 -5.19
N ALA A 285 -20.20 -47.73 -6.27
CA ALA A 285 -20.05 -47.15 -7.60
C ALA A 285 -21.31 -47.03 -8.49
N GLY A 286 -21.21 -46.17 -9.51
CA GLY A 286 -22.06 -46.19 -10.70
C GLY A 286 -21.71 -45.09 -11.70
N GLU A 287 -21.27 -45.51 -12.90
CA GLU A 287 -20.96 -44.71 -14.08
C GLU A 287 -22.18 -43.92 -14.61
N SER A 288 -21.92 -42.76 -15.26
CA SER A 288 -22.43 -42.39 -16.60
C SER A 288 -22.39 -40.87 -16.86
N SER A 289 -21.75 -40.48 -17.96
CA SER A 289 -22.08 -39.27 -18.76
C SER A 289 -23.33 -39.56 -19.63
N PRO A 290 -23.95 -38.66 -20.42
CA PRO A 290 -23.71 -37.22 -20.66
C PRO A 290 -25.02 -36.37 -20.64
N THR A 291 -24.96 -35.08 -21.00
CA THR A 291 -25.82 -34.40 -22.02
C THR A 291 -26.00 -32.89 -21.75
N ALA A 292 -25.88 -32.13 -22.83
CA ALA A 292 -26.01 -30.69 -22.97
C ALA A 292 -27.42 -30.13 -22.68
N GLY A 293 -27.47 -28.85 -22.32
CA GLY A 293 -28.69 -28.05 -22.32
C GLY A 293 -28.39 -26.55 -22.18
N THR A 294 -28.54 -25.81 -23.27
CA THR A 294 -28.76 -24.34 -23.31
C THR A 294 -30.28 -24.11 -23.27
N PRO A 295 -30.84 -23.16 -22.50
CA PRO A 295 -31.20 -21.82 -23.01
C PRO A 295 -31.03 -20.68 -21.96
N SER A 296 -30.55 -19.49 -22.34
CA SER A 296 -31.29 -18.32 -22.86
C SER A 296 -31.93 -17.40 -21.81
N ALA A 297 -31.40 -16.16 -21.79
CA ALA A 297 -32.07 -14.85 -21.71
C ALA A 297 -32.66 -14.27 -20.40
N ALA A 298 -32.40 -12.95 -20.33
CA ALA A 298 -33.15 -11.86 -19.68
C ALA A 298 -33.03 -11.78 -18.14
N ALA A 299 -32.42 -10.76 -17.54
CA ALA A 299 -32.57 -9.29 -17.60
C ALA A 299 -33.29 -8.76 -16.34
N GLN A 300 -32.83 -7.57 -15.93
CA GLN A 300 -33.48 -6.54 -15.11
C GLN A 300 -33.22 -6.49 -13.60
N ASN A 301 -32.52 -5.39 -13.26
CA ASN A 301 -32.91 -4.27 -12.39
C ASN A 301 -33.40 -4.52 -10.96
N GLY A 302 -32.88 -3.66 -10.08
CA GLY A 302 -33.48 -3.26 -8.81
C GLY A 302 -32.43 -3.28 -7.70
N SER A 303 -31.70 -2.19 -7.50
CA SER A 303 -32.07 -1.05 -6.64
C SER A 303 -31.87 -1.35 -5.16
N THR A 304 -31.22 -0.37 -4.50
CA THR A 304 -31.35 -0.01 -3.08
C THR A 304 -31.01 -1.09 -2.06
N ASP A 305 -29.90 -0.95 -1.32
CA ASP A 305 -29.94 -0.16 -0.09
C ASP A 305 -28.63 -0.23 0.71
N SER A 306 -28.58 0.70 1.66
CA SER A 306 -27.95 0.58 2.98
C SER A 306 -26.47 0.92 3.09
N GLY A 307 -26.26 2.10 3.69
CA GLY A 307 -25.06 2.44 4.41
C GLY A 307 -24.75 1.41 5.50
N GLY A 308 -23.46 1.14 5.65
CA GLY A 308 -22.90 0.35 6.73
C GLY A 308 -21.53 0.92 7.06
N VAL A 309 -21.49 1.66 8.16
CA VAL A 309 -20.30 2.31 8.72
C VAL A 309 -19.35 1.27 9.32
N GLY A 310 -18.07 1.36 8.92
CA GLY A 310 -16.90 1.07 9.76
C GLY A 310 -16.09 -0.20 9.43
N PRO A 311 -14.81 -0.29 9.85
CA PRO A 311 -14.04 0.66 10.68
C PRO A 311 -12.72 1.15 10.05
N GLY A 312 -12.44 2.45 10.23
CA GLY A 312 -11.11 3.04 10.11
C GLY A 312 -10.49 3.22 11.51
N PHE A 313 -9.17 3.07 11.58
CA PHE A 313 -8.35 3.22 12.77
C PHE A 313 -8.36 4.67 13.30
N GLY A 314 -8.29 4.85 14.63
CA GLY A 314 -7.80 6.09 15.25
C GLY A 314 -8.78 6.89 16.13
N VAL A 315 -8.75 6.56 17.43
CA VAL A 315 -9.06 7.36 18.64
C VAL A 315 -9.76 8.73 18.47
N VAL A 316 -11.00 8.85 19.00
CA VAL A 316 -11.53 10.12 19.53
C VAL A 316 -12.26 9.86 20.85
N ALA A 317 -11.83 10.57 21.90
CA ALA A 317 -12.54 10.68 23.16
C ALA A 317 -13.71 11.68 23.05
N ALA A 318 -14.91 11.32 23.52
CA ALA A 318 -15.88 12.28 24.03
C ALA A 318 -17.00 11.63 24.87
N LEU A 319 -17.10 12.14 26.10
CA LEU A 319 -18.24 12.20 27.02
C LEU A 319 -19.65 12.04 26.41
N THR A 320 -20.52 11.23 27.02
CA THR A 320 -21.61 11.68 27.92
C THR A 320 -22.47 10.50 28.39
N ALA A 321 -23.21 10.74 29.46
CA ALA A 321 -23.66 9.79 30.47
C ALA A 321 -25.14 9.37 30.36
N LEU A 322 -25.52 8.49 31.30
CA LEU A 322 -26.86 8.26 31.90
C LEU A 322 -27.76 7.28 31.09
N VAL A 323 -28.44 6.25 31.62
CA VAL A 323 -29.17 6.03 32.89
C VAL A 323 -29.43 4.53 33.13
N ALA A 324 -29.45 4.13 34.42
CA ALA A 324 -30.22 3.02 35.05
C ALA A 324 -29.80 1.57 34.75
N LEU A 325 -29.87 0.60 35.67
CA LEU A 325 -30.57 0.45 36.97
C LEU A 325 -30.02 -0.86 37.58
N VAL A 326 -29.62 -0.90 38.86
CA VAL A 326 -29.94 -2.01 39.78
C VAL A 326 -29.80 -1.48 41.23
N PRO A 327 -30.81 -1.70 42.10
CA PRO A 327 -30.74 -1.34 43.50
C PRO A 327 -30.09 -2.46 44.32
N LEU A 328 -29.20 -2.12 45.26
CA LEU A 328 -28.90 -3.02 46.37
C LEU A 328 -28.63 -2.25 47.67
N VAL A 329 -29.67 -2.24 48.51
CA VAL A 329 -29.64 -2.67 49.92
C VAL A 329 -28.55 -2.08 50.84
N TRP A 330 -28.99 -1.10 51.64
CA TRP A 330 -28.96 -1.09 53.12
C TRP A 330 -27.62 -1.32 53.86
N PHE A 331 -27.14 -0.27 54.57
CA PHE A 331 -27.16 -0.18 56.05
C PHE A 331 -26.51 1.15 56.53
N GLY A 332 -27.05 1.73 57.59
CA GLY A 332 -26.18 2.08 58.71
C GLY A 332 -25.76 3.53 58.94
N SER A 333 -26.65 4.25 59.61
CA SER A 333 -26.37 4.92 60.90
C SER A 333 -25.78 6.35 60.92
N ARG A 334 -26.35 7.10 61.89
CA ARG A 334 -25.77 8.22 62.67
C ARG A 334 -25.64 9.57 61.95
N ASN A 335 -25.91 10.72 62.57
CA ASN A 335 -26.50 11.15 63.84
C ASN A 335 -26.39 12.69 63.84
N ARG A 336 -27.22 13.39 64.63
CA ARG A 336 -27.03 14.79 65.12
C ARG A 336 -27.26 15.89 64.06
N ARG A 337 -28.05 16.94 64.27
CA ARG A 337 -28.65 17.59 65.44
C ARG A 337 -29.97 18.22 65.02
#